data_AF-A0A6I2VJY5-F1
#
_entry.id   AF-A0A6I2VJY5-F1
#
_cell.length_a   1.000
_cell.length_b   1.000
_cell.length_c   1.000
_cell.angle_alpha   90.00
_cell.angle_beta   90.00
_cell.angle_gamma   90.00
#
_symmetry.space_group_name_H-M   'P 1'
#
loop_
_entity.id
_entity.type
_entity.pdbx_description
1 polymer ?
#
loop_
_entity_poly.entity_id
_entity_poly.type
_entity_poly.pdbx_seq_one_letter_code
_entity_poly.pdbx_strand_id
1 'polypeptide(L)'
;MNPCERWPRLWLGVFPTPLHRVRRLRDDASLLLKRDDLTGFGLAGNKARPLEFLMADAIAHGCDIVVTGGAPTSNFAGACAHASAVAGLDCEVLVADGPASTVPIRLARACGALVRATNGDRALIEDAIAKRVIDLELEGRHPYPVPRGGATPVGALGFASA
;
A
#
# COMPACT_ATOMS: atom_id res chain seq x y z
N MET A 1 -22.10 11.10 11.98
CA MET A 1 -20.79 10.53 12.37
C MET A 1 -20.38 9.58 11.27
N ASN A 2 -19.24 9.77 10.61
CA ASN A 2 -18.82 8.85 9.56
C ASN A 2 -18.58 7.47 10.21
N PRO A 3 -19.20 6.37 9.75
CA PRO A 3 -19.03 5.05 10.36
C PRO A 3 -17.57 4.61 10.46
N CYS A 4 -16.68 5.21 9.66
CA CYS A 4 -15.27 4.92 9.63
C CYS A 4 -14.46 5.60 10.75
N GLU A 5 -14.99 6.62 11.45
CA GLU A 5 -14.29 7.36 12.52
C GLU A 5 -13.92 6.48 13.73
N ARG A 6 -14.60 5.35 13.92
CA ARG A 6 -14.31 4.40 15.00
C ARG A 6 -13.09 3.51 14.74
N TRP A 7 -12.60 3.47 13.51
CA TRP A 7 -11.50 2.57 13.13
C TRP A 7 -10.16 3.31 13.25
N PRO A 8 -9.14 2.68 13.85
CA PRO A 8 -7.83 3.29 13.98
C PRO A 8 -7.22 3.49 12.59
N ARG A 9 -6.52 4.61 12.40
CA ARG A 9 -5.76 4.90 11.19
C ARG A 9 -4.51 5.69 11.52
N LEU A 10 -3.46 5.45 10.75
CA LEU A 10 -2.23 6.23 10.76
C LEU A 10 -2.38 7.37 9.75
N TRP A 11 -2.17 8.62 10.19
CA TRP A 11 -2.29 9.78 9.31
C TRP A 11 -1.04 9.90 8.42
N LEU A 12 -1.15 9.41 7.19
CA LEU A 12 -0.05 9.40 6.21
C LEU A 12 -0.21 10.52 5.18
N GLY A 13 -1.45 10.79 4.75
CA GLY A 13 -1.74 11.71 3.67
C GLY A 13 -2.29 13.07 4.11
N VAL A 14 -2.27 14.02 3.18
CA VAL A 14 -2.96 15.30 3.29
C VAL A 14 -4.36 15.15 2.70
N PHE A 15 -5.38 15.25 3.54
CA PHE A 15 -6.79 15.11 3.18
C PHE A 15 -7.62 16.29 3.71
N PRO A 16 -8.76 16.63 3.08
CA PRO A 16 -9.28 16.05 1.84
C PRO A 16 -8.51 16.52 0.61
N THR A 17 -8.28 15.61 -0.34
CA THR A 17 -7.70 15.96 -1.65
C THR A 17 -8.70 16.78 -2.50
N PRO A 18 -8.25 17.70 -3.36
CA PRO A 18 -9.16 18.62 -4.06
C PRO A 18 -9.96 17.94 -5.17
N LEU A 19 -11.14 18.51 -5.48
CA LEU A 19 -11.92 18.21 -6.68
C LEU A 19 -11.69 19.29 -7.72
N HIS A 20 -11.24 18.89 -8.91
CA HIS A 20 -11.01 19.81 -10.02
C HIS A 20 -12.00 19.56 -11.16
N ARG A 21 -12.55 20.63 -11.72
CA ARG A 21 -13.28 20.52 -12.99
C ARG A 21 -12.30 20.31 -14.13
N VAL A 22 -12.52 19.27 -14.92
CA VAL A 22 -11.72 19.04 -16.12
C VAL A 22 -12.08 20.12 -17.15
N ARG A 23 -11.07 20.80 -17.67
CA ARG A 23 -11.24 21.92 -18.61
C ARG A 23 -11.09 21.43 -20.04
N ARG A 24 -11.73 22.14 -20.99
CA ARG A 24 -11.66 21.88 -22.44
C ARG A 24 -12.16 20.49 -22.86
N LEU A 25 -13.27 20.05 -22.28
CA LEU A 25 -14.02 18.88 -22.76
C LEU A 25 -14.89 19.27 -23.98
N ARG A 26 -15.11 18.32 -24.88
CA ARG A 26 -16.09 18.43 -25.97
C ARG A 26 -17.48 18.04 -25.47
N ASP A 27 -18.50 18.33 -26.28
CA ASP A 27 -19.87 17.79 -26.15
C ASP A 27 -20.60 18.11 -24.83
N ASP A 28 -20.47 19.34 -24.33
CA ASP A 28 -21.09 19.85 -23.08
C ASP A 28 -20.85 18.98 -21.82
N ALA A 29 -19.88 18.07 -21.88
CA ALA A 29 -19.58 17.15 -20.80
C ALA A 29 -19.04 17.88 -19.56
N SER A 30 -19.62 17.59 -18.39
CA SER A 30 -19.13 18.09 -17.10
C SER A 30 -18.48 16.96 -16.30
N LEU A 31 -17.15 16.93 -16.27
CA LEU A 31 -16.38 15.95 -15.50
C LEU A 31 -15.65 16.62 -14.32
N LEU A 32 -15.72 15.97 -13.17
CA LEU A 32 -14.93 16.30 -11.98
C LEU A 32 -13.85 15.23 -11.77
N LEU A 33 -12.66 15.67 -11.37
CA LEU A 33 -11.53 14.82 -11.03
C LEU A 33 -11.20 14.97 -9.54
N LYS A 34 -11.30 13.88 -8.79
CA LYS A 34 -10.80 13.78 -7.42
C LYS A 34 -9.29 13.53 -7.46
N ARG A 35 -8.50 14.51 -7.00
CA ARG A 35 -7.02 14.53 -7.12
C ARG A 35 -6.34 13.69 -6.04
N ASP A 36 -6.64 12.41 -5.99
CA ASP A 36 -5.98 11.47 -5.07
C ASP A 36 -4.52 11.21 -5.41
N ASP A 37 -4.01 11.71 -6.52
CA ASP A 37 -2.57 11.83 -6.77
C ASP A 37 -1.88 12.87 -5.85
N LEU A 38 -2.64 13.79 -5.24
CA LEU A 38 -2.14 14.86 -4.36
C LEU A 38 -2.27 14.52 -2.87
N THR A 39 -2.21 13.25 -2.49
CA THR A 39 -2.24 12.84 -1.08
C THR A 39 -0.97 13.22 -0.31
N GLY A 40 0.10 13.65 -0.98
CA GLY A 40 1.32 14.14 -0.32
C GLY A 40 2.20 13.08 0.32
N PHE A 41 1.80 11.80 0.31
CA PHE A 41 2.57 10.71 0.91
C PHE A 41 3.41 9.95 -0.12
N GLY A 42 4.65 10.41 -0.34
CA GLY A 42 5.60 9.78 -1.27
C GLY A 42 5.01 9.51 -2.65
N LEU A 43 5.16 8.28 -3.16
CA LEU A 43 4.60 7.85 -4.45
C LEU A 43 3.23 7.15 -4.33
N ALA A 44 2.56 7.31 -3.18
CA ALA A 44 1.36 6.52 -2.88
C ALA A 44 0.15 6.94 -3.71
N GLY A 45 -0.06 8.25 -3.91
CA GLY A 45 -1.29 8.76 -4.52
C GLY A 45 -2.52 8.18 -3.79
N ASN A 46 -3.45 7.56 -4.53
CA ASN A 46 -4.64 6.95 -3.94
C ASN A 46 -4.31 5.81 -2.97
N LYS A 47 -3.11 5.23 -3.02
CA LYS A 47 -2.68 4.15 -2.12
C LYS A 47 -2.39 4.61 -0.71
N ALA A 48 -2.23 5.92 -0.47
CA ALA A 48 -2.12 6.45 0.89
C ALA A 48 -3.36 6.07 1.72
N ARG A 49 -4.55 6.14 1.12
CA ARG A 49 -5.84 5.88 1.79
C ARG A 49 -5.92 4.48 2.44
N PRO A 50 -5.76 3.36 1.72
CA PRO A 50 -5.80 2.05 2.36
C PRO A 50 -4.63 1.84 3.33
N LEU A 51 -3.45 2.41 3.05
CA LEU A 51 -2.27 2.23 3.90
C LEU A 51 -2.45 2.85 5.29
N GLU A 52 -3.20 3.95 5.45
CA GLU A 52 -3.51 4.52 6.77
C GLU A 52 -4.15 3.49 7.70
N PHE A 53 -5.11 2.72 7.19
CA PHE A 53 -5.85 1.73 7.97
C PHE A 53 -5.08 0.42 8.09
N LEU A 54 -4.43 -0.05 7.02
CA LEU A 54 -3.65 -1.28 7.05
C LEU A 54 -2.49 -1.20 8.05
N MET A 55 -1.77 -0.07 8.11
CA MET A 55 -0.67 0.08 9.06
C MET A 55 -1.17 0.18 10.50
N ALA A 56 -2.29 0.90 10.73
CA ALA A 56 -2.88 0.96 12.06
C ALA A 56 -3.40 -0.40 12.53
N ASP A 57 -3.97 -1.19 11.62
CA ASP A 57 -4.42 -2.55 11.89
C ASP A 57 -3.24 -3.49 12.21
N ALA A 58 -2.14 -3.41 11.45
CA ALA A 58 -0.93 -4.16 11.72
C ALA A 58 -0.35 -3.84 13.12
N ILE A 59 -0.27 -2.55 13.47
CA ILE A 59 0.17 -2.12 14.81
C ILE A 59 -0.76 -2.65 15.90
N ALA A 60 -2.09 -2.56 15.69
CA ALA A 60 -3.07 -3.03 16.67
C ALA A 60 -2.99 -4.53 16.94
N HIS A 61 -2.59 -5.32 15.94
CA HIS A 61 -2.37 -6.76 16.07
C HIS A 61 -0.97 -7.14 16.57
N GLY A 62 -0.12 -6.15 16.89
CA GLY A 62 1.24 -6.40 17.38
C GLY A 62 2.17 -7.02 16.33
N CYS A 63 1.88 -6.80 15.05
CA CYS A 63 2.74 -7.28 13.97
C CYS A 63 4.09 -6.54 13.99
N ASP A 64 5.14 -7.21 13.53
CA ASP A 64 6.49 -6.67 13.48
C ASP A 64 7.02 -6.51 12.04
N ILE A 65 6.36 -7.12 11.05
CA ILE A 65 6.74 -7.08 9.64
C ILE A 65 5.52 -7.07 8.74
N VAL A 66 5.56 -6.26 7.68
CA VAL A 66 4.55 -6.24 6.62
C VAL A 66 5.09 -6.99 5.41
N VAL A 67 4.29 -7.94 4.89
CA VAL A 67 4.63 -8.68 3.66
C VAL A 67 3.67 -8.29 2.56
N THR A 68 4.20 -7.76 1.45
CA THR A 68 3.40 -7.41 0.28
C THR A 68 4.12 -7.79 -1.01
N GLY A 69 3.48 -7.55 -2.16
CA GLY A 69 4.13 -7.78 -3.42
C GLY A 69 3.44 -7.19 -4.65
N GLY A 70 4.12 -7.26 -5.78
CA GLY A 70 3.59 -6.88 -7.08
C GLY A 70 4.63 -6.86 -8.19
N ALA A 71 4.31 -6.19 -9.28
CA ALA A 71 5.26 -5.94 -10.35
C ALA A 71 6.36 -4.95 -9.90
N PRO A 72 7.54 -4.94 -10.53
CA PRO A 72 8.61 -3.99 -10.20
C PRO A 72 8.18 -2.52 -10.31
N THR A 73 7.17 -2.20 -11.11
CA THR A 73 6.64 -0.84 -11.30
C THR A 73 5.47 -0.51 -10.36
N SER A 74 5.17 -1.36 -9.38
CA SER A 74 4.03 -1.18 -8.47
C SER A 74 4.24 0.00 -7.52
N ASN A 75 3.50 1.10 -7.74
CA ASN A 75 3.44 2.22 -6.80
C ASN A 75 3.00 1.76 -5.40
N PHE A 76 2.06 0.82 -5.32
CA PHE A 76 1.59 0.30 -4.03
C PHE A 76 2.71 -0.36 -3.24
N ALA A 77 3.53 -1.19 -3.88
CA ALA A 77 4.60 -1.91 -3.17
C ALA A 77 5.63 -0.93 -2.57
N GLY A 78 6.06 0.08 -3.35
CA GLY A 78 6.96 1.12 -2.86
C GLY A 78 6.32 1.99 -1.76
N ALA A 79 5.04 2.35 -1.92
CA ALA A 79 4.30 3.11 -0.92
C ALA A 79 4.04 2.33 0.38
N CYS A 80 3.79 1.03 0.27
CA CYS A 80 3.60 0.14 1.41
C CYS A 80 4.89 0.03 2.23
N ALA A 81 6.03 -0.19 1.58
CA ALA A 81 7.33 -0.14 2.24
C ALA A 81 7.59 1.20 2.97
N HIS A 82 7.25 2.33 2.33
CA HIS A 82 7.35 3.65 2.97
C HIS A 82 6.40 3.80 4.16
N ALA A 83 5.16 3.33 4.05
CA ALA A 83 4.18 3.35 5.14
C ALA A 83 4.61 2.46 6.32
N SER A 84 5.15 1.26 6.05
CA SER A 84 5.68 0.36 7.07
C SER A 84 6.83 1.02 7.85
N ALA A 85 7.76 1.68 7.14
CA ALA A 85 8.86 2.40 7.77
C ALA A 85 8.36 3.53 8.70
N VAL A 86 7.34 4.29 8.27
CA VAL A 86 6.71 5.32 9.11
C VAL A 86 6.00 4.70 10.33
N ALA A 87 5.41 3.53 10.16
CA ALA A 87 4.74 2.77 11.22
C ALA A 87 5.72 2.07 12.19
N GLY A 88 7.02 2.09 11.91
CA GLY A 88 8.02 1.37 12.71
C GLY A 88 7.99 -0.16 12.51
N LEU A 89 7.47 -0.62 11.36
CA LEU A 89 7.37 -2.04 10.99
C LEU A 89 8.44 -2.39 9.95
N ASP A 90 9.03 -3.58 10.07
CA ASP A 90 9.83 -4.13 8.97
C ASP A 90 8.95 -4.35 7.72
N CYS A 91 9.56 -4.44 6.54
CA CYS A 91 8.82 -4.73 5.33
C CYS A 91 9.57 -5.69 4.40
N GLU A 92 8.87 -6.72 3.93
CA GLU A 92 9.29 -7.57 2.83
C GLU A 92 8.41 -7.33 1.59
N VAL A 93 9.04 -6.99 0.47
CA VAL A 93 8.39 -6.77 -0.82
C VAL A 93 8.79 -7.88 -1.79
N LEU A 94 7.79 -8.70 -2.14
CA LEU A 94 7.91 -9.75 -3.16
C LEU A 94 7.66 -9.14 -4.54
N VAL A 95 8.58 -9.40 -5.48
CA VAL A 95 8.55 -8.80 -6.82
C VAL A 95 8.46 -9.88 -7.89
N ALA A 96 7.36 -9.86 -8.64
CA ALA A 96 7.15 -10.70 -9.81
C ALA A 96 8.20 -10.41 -10.89
N ASP A 97 8.71 -11.47 -11.52
CA ASP A 97 9.80 -11.41 -12.52
C ASP A 97 11.13 -10.83 -11.99
N GLY A 98 11.24 -10.65 -10.67
CA GLY A 98 12.43 -10.16 -9.99
C GLY A 98 12.58 -8.63 -9.93
N PRO A 99 13.44 -8.12 -9.04
CA PRO A 99 13.59 -6.69 -8.82
C PRO A 99 14.27 -5.99 -9.99
N ALA A 100 13.65 -4.92 -10.49
CA ALA A 100 14.26 -3.98 -11.41
C ALA A 100 14.65 -2.66 -10.68
N SER A 101 15.53 -1.85 -11.28
CA SER A 101 15.84 -0.50 -10.77
C SER A 101 14.76 0.50 -11.17
N THR A 102 13.52 0.25 -10.76
CA THR A 102 12.40 1.17 -10.92
C THR A 102 12.33 2.14 -9.73
N VAL A 103 11.61 3.25 -9.89
CA VAL A 103 11.43 4.21 -8.80
C VAL A 103 10.78 3.56 -7.56
N PRO A 104 9.69 2.76 -7.66
CA PRO A 104 9.08 2.15 -6.48
C PRO A 104 9.99 1.17 -5.73
N ILE A 105 10.80 0.37 -6.44
CA ILE A 105 11.74 -0.56 -5.80
C ILE A 105 12.90 0.17 -5.14
N ARG A 106 13.41 1.25 -5.76
CA ARG A 106 14.42 2.10 -5.11
C ARG A 106 13.87 2.75 -3.85
N LEU A 107 12.63 3.24 -3.88
CA LEU A 107 11.96 3.77 -2.69
C LEU A 107 11.84 2.69 -1.60
N ALA A 108 11.34 1.51 -1.93
CA ALA A 108 11.20 0.41 -0.97
C ALA A 108 12.53 0.09 -0.26
N ARG A 109 13.62 -0.07 -1.03
CA ARG A 109 14.96 -0.31 -0.48
C ARG A 109 15.46 0.85 0.37
N ALA A 110 15.24 2.09 -0.05
CA ALA A 110 15.63 3.28 0.71
C ALA A 110 14.88 3.40 2.06
N CYS A 111 13.65 2.87 2.12
CA CYS A 111 12.88 2.73 3.36
C CYS A 111 13.28 1.51 4.21
N GLY A 112 14.31 0.77 3.84
CA GLY A 112 14.79 -0.41 4.57
C GLY A 112 14.05 -1.71 4.26
N ALA A 113 13.13 -1.72 3.29
CA ALA A 113 12.43 -2.94 2.94
C ALA A 113 13.34 -3.95 2.25
N LEU A 114 13.18 -5.22 2.62
CA LEU A 114 13.83 -6.34 1.94
C LEU A 114 13.05 -6.69 0.68
N VAL A 115 13.72 -6.63 -0.48
CA VAL A 115 13.09 -6.87 -1.78
C VAL A 115 13.53 -8.21 -2.33
N ARG A 116 12.58 -9.13 -2.54
CA ARG A 116 12.83 -10.50 -3.01
C ARG A 116 12.17 -10.73 -4.36
N ALA A 117 12.85 -11.48 -5.22
CA ALA A 117 12.24 -12.00 -6.44
C ALA A 117 11.29 -13.16 -6.11
N THR A 118 10.18 -13.25 -6.83
CA THR A 118 9.41 -14.49 -6.92
C THR A 118 9.76 -15.21 -8.22
N ASN A 119 9.81 -16.54 -8.20
CA ASN A 119 10.17 -17.35 -9.38
C ASN A 119 9.00 -17.54 -10.37
N GLY A 120 8.05 -16.60 -10.42
CA GLY A 120 6.81 -16.81 -11.14
C GLY A 120 6.04 -15.54 -11.49
N ASP A 121 5.00 -15.75 -12.29
CA ASP A 121 4.06 -14.74 -12.78
C ASP A 121 3.51 -13.90 -11.62
N ARG A 122 3.25 -12.62 -11.89
CA ARG A 122 2.48 -11.69 -11.05
C ARG A 122 1.17 -12.29 -10.55
N ALA A 123 0.55 -13.21 -11.30
CA ALA A 123 -0.65 -13.93 -10.88
C ALA A 123 -0.44 -14.72 -9.56
N LEU A 124 0.78 -15.19 -9.28
CA LEU A 124 1.14 -16.00 -8.12
C LEU A 124 1.59 -15.17 -6.91
N ILE A 125 1.49 -13.85 -6.98
CA ILE A 125 2.03 -12.98 -5.92
C ILE A 125 1.31 -13.16 -4.59
N GLU A 126 -0.01 -13.42 -4.62
CA GLU A 126 -0.82 -13.66 -3.42
C GLU A 126 -0.38 -14.96 -2.73
N ASP A 127 -0.18 -16.04 -3.50
CA ASP A 127 0.32 -17.31 -2.99
C ASP A 127 1.74 -17.17 -2.42
N ALA A 128 2.59 -16.37 -3.07
CA ALA A 128 3.93 -16.08 -2.59
C ALA A 128 3.93 -15.28 -1.28
N ILE A 129 3.02 -14.31 -1.12
CA ILE A 129 2.82 -13.57 0.13
C ILE A 129 2.36 -14.55 1.22
N ALA A 130 1.33 -15.36 0.95
CA ALA A 130 0.80 -16.32 1.92
C ALA A 130 1.87 -17.32 2.38
N LYS A 131 2.67 -17.86 1.44
CA LYS A 131 3.79 -18.73 1.77
C LYS A 131 4.82 -18.01 2.64
N ARG A 132 5.20 -16.78 2.29
CA ARG A 132 6.23 -16.05 3.05
C ARG A 132 5.76 -15.69 4.45
N VAL A 133 4.48 -15.41 4.63
CA VAL A 133 3.87 -15.22 5.96
C VAL A 133 4.07 -16.47 6.82
N ILE A 134 3.75 -17.66 6.30
CA ILE A 134 3.96 -18.93 7.01
C ILE A 134 5.44 -19.12 7.37
N ASP A 135 6.35 -18.86 6.43
CA ASP A 135 7.79 -18.99 6.68
C ASP A 135 8.26 -18.03 7.81
N LEU A 136 7.78 -16.78 7.82
CA LEU A 136 8.10 -15.79 8.86
C LEU A 136 7.52 -16.18 10.23
N GLU A 137 6.32 -16.73 10.28
CA GLU A 137 5.73 -17.25 11.53
C GLU A 137 6.59 -18.39 12.10
N LEU A 138 7.08 -19.30 11.25
CA LEU A 138 8.00 -20.38 11.65
C LEU A 138 9.36 -19.85 12.12
N GLU A 139 9.78 -18.68 11.63
CA GLU A 139 10.96 -17.92 12.09
C GLU A 139 10.70 -17.16 13.41
N GLY A 140 9.49 -17.23 13.98
CA GLY A 140 9.11 -16.55 15.22
C GLY A 140 8.76 -15.07 15.06
N ARG A 141 8.47 -14.62 13.84
CA ARG A 141 8.00 -13.25 13.54
C ARG A 141 6.48 -13.16 13.62
N HIS A 142 5.97 -11.92 13.62
CA HIS A 142 4.53 -11.63 13.59
C HIS A 142 4.16 -10.87 12.30
N PRO A 143 4.07 -11.56 11.15
CA PRO A 143 3.81 -10.93 9.86
C PRO A 143 2.37 -10.43 9.68
N TYR A 144 2.24 -9.32 8.96
CA TYR A 144 0.98 -8.78 8.46
C TYR A 144 0.89 -8.93 6.93
N PRO A 145 0.02 -9.80 6.39
CA PRO A 145 -0.14 -9.96 4.95
C PRO A 145 -0.88 -8.78 4.34
N VAL A 146 -0.29 -8.17 3.31
CA VAL A 146 -0.94 -7.13 2.51
C VAL A 146 -1.02 -7.59 1.06
N PRO A 147 -2.22 -7.96 0.57
CA PRO A 147 -2.40 -8.41 -0.79
C PRO A 147 -2.10 -7.28 -1.77
N ARG A 148 -1.97 -7.62 -3.04
CA ARG A 148 -1.63 -6.67 -4.09
C ARG A 148 -2.60 -5.49 -4.09
N GLY A 149 -2.06 -4.30 -3.87
CA GLY A 149 -2.84 -3.05 -3.89
C GLY A 149 -3.62 -2.74 -2.62
N GLY A 150 -3.49 -3.57 -1.56
CA GLY A 150 -4.17 -3.39 -0.28
C GLY A 150 -5.65 -3.69 -0.33
N ALA A 151 -6.08 -4.58 -1.23
CA ALA A 151 -7.48 -4.90 -1.50
C ALA A 151 -8.07 -5.82 -0.41
N THR A 152 -8.21 -5.29 0.80
CA THR A 152 -8.83 -5.98 1.95
C THR A 152 -10.04 -5.18 2.45
N PRO A 153 -10.92 -5.78 3.28
CA PRO A 153 -11.98 -5.03 3.95
C PRO A 153 -11.46 -3.83 4.76
N VAL A 154 -10.32 -3.99 5.45
CA VAL A 154 -9.66 -2.90 6.19
C VAL A 154 -9.15 -1.81 5.24
N GLY A 155 -8.48 -2.18 4.14
CA GLY A 155 -8.00 -1.21 3.15
C GLY A 155 -9.14 -0.43 2.48
N ALA A 156 -10.31 -1.04 2.29
CA ALA A 156 -11.48 -0.39 1.73
C ALA A 156 -12.00 0.78 2.60
N LEU A 157 -11.76 0.74 3.92
CA LEU A 157 -12.11 1.84 4.83
C LEU A 157 -11.45 3.16 4.43
N GLY A 158 -10.25 3.11 3.83
CA GLY A 158 -9.55 4.30 3.32
C GLY A 158 -10.33 5.06 2.25
N PHE A 159 -11.04 4.34 1.37
CA PHE A 159 -11.90 4.96 0.36
C PHE A 159 -13.30 5.27 0.89
N ALA A 160 -13.83 4.48 1.83
CA ALA A 160 -15.11 4.78 2.48
C ALA A 160 -15.05 6.04 3.36
N SER A 161 -13.86 6.40 3.85
CA SER A 161 -13.60 7.60 4.65
C SER A 161 -13.29 8.86 3.83
N ALA A 162 -13.32 8.78 2.49
CA ALA A 162 -12.73 9.75 1.57
C ALA A 162 -13.57 10.98 1.23
#